data_AF-A0AAD6RW00-F1
#
_entry.id   AF-A0AAD6RW00-F1
#
_cell.length_a   1.000
_cell.length_b   1.000
_cell.length_c   1.000
_cell.angle_alpha   90.00
_cell.angle_beta   90.00
_cell.angle_gamma   90.00
#
_symmetry.space_group_name_H-M   'P 1'
#
loop_
_entity.id
_entity.type
_entity.pdbx_description
1 polymer ?
#
loop_
_entity_poly.entity_id
_entity_poly.type
_entity_poly.pdbx_seq_one_letter_code
_entity_poly.pdbx_strand_id
1 'polypeptide(L)'
;MESDRYHMDLGDIFDRPPSPVRNPRAKTFKPSDKSLHEWRGLRDEYLRNLLRLKGCSDADEDLCPACRQAPPTIRCKQCFGDELYCAACCVEMHAKNPLHIIDVWDGRLFSRTLLTEIGPPDPTSPQGVRVAGECG
;
A
#
# COMPACT_ATOMS: atom_id res chain seq x y z
N MET A 1 -26.55 -9.38 53.38
CA MET A 1 -27.74 -10.12 52.92
C MET A 1 -27.99 -9.68 51.50
N GLU A 2 -27.13 -10.24 50.64
CA GLU A 2 -27.15 -10.10 49.20
C GLU A 2 -28.28 -10.95 48.59
N SER A 3 -28.43 -10.80 47.27
CA SER A 3 -29.14 -11.69 46.34
C SER A 3 -30.65 -11.68 46.41
N ASP A 4 -31.29 -10.78 45.66
CA ASP A 4 -32.56 -11.11 44.97
C ASP A 4 -33.01 -10.07 43.92
N ARG A 5 -32.11 -9.18 43.48
CA ARG A 5 -32.54 -8.07 42.60
C ARG A 5 -32.42 -8.32 41.09
N TYR A 6 -31.93 -9.49 40.67
CA TYR A 6 -31.73 -9.79 39.23
C TYR A 6 -32.05 -11.23 38.85
N HIS A 7 -33.14 -11.81 39.37
CA HIS A 7 -33.71 -13.00 38.75
C HIS A 7 -34.54 -12.56 37.52
N MET A 8 -33.87 -12.35 36.38
CA MET A 8 -34.58 -12.23 35.10
C MET A 8 -34.83 -13.64 34.57
N ASP A 9 -36.09 -14.08 34.59
CA ASP A 9 -36.50 -15.37 34.06
C ASP A 9 -36.37 -15.34 32.52
N LEU A 10 -35.33 -16.01 32.00
CA LEU A 10 -34.92 -15.95 30.59
C LEU A 10 -35.77 -16.85 29.66
N GLY A 11 -36.80 -17.51 30.20
CA GLY A 11 -37.65 -18.45 29.46
C GLY A 11 -38.53 -17.81 28.39
N ASP A 12 -38.95 -16.56 28.55
CA ASP A 12 -39.99 -15.95 27.70
C ASP A 12 -39.46 -15.33 26.40
N ILE A 13 -38.14 -15.33 26.17
CA ILE A 13 -37.54 -14.72 24.98
C ILE A 13 -37.64 -15.66 23.77
N PHE A 14 -37.54 -16.98 23.99
CA PHE A 14 -37.40 -17.95 22.90
C PHE A 14 -38.73 -18.51 22.37
N ASP A 15 -39.83 -18.38 23.11
CA ASP A 15 -41.16 -18.89 22.71
C ASP A 15 -42.08 -17.84 22.05
N ARG A 16 -41.58 -16.62 21.80
CA ARG A 16 -42.38 -15.60 21.12
C ARG A 16 -42.53 -15.94 19.63
N PRO A 17 -43.74 -16.26 19.13
CA PRO A 17 -43.92 -16.55 17.72
C PRO A 17 -43.58 -15.32 16.88
N PRO A 18 -42.88 -15.47 15.74
CA PRO A 18 -42.58 -14.34 14.88
C PRO A 18 -43.88 -13.70 14.41
N SER A 19 -43.98 -12.37 14.55
CA SER A 19 -45.15 -11.66 14.02
C SER A 19 -45.20 -11.84 12.50
N PRO A 20 -46.40 -11.99 11.90
CA PRO A 20 -46.51 -12.17 10.47
C PRO A 20 -46.03 -10.92 9.75
N VAL A 21 -44.85 -11.00 9.13
CA VAL A 21 -44.25 -9.92 8.37
C VAL A 21 -45.02 -9.78 7.05
N ARG A 22 -46.00 -8.88 7.02
CA ARG A 22 -46.59 -8.43 5.74
C ARG A 22 -45.54 -7.59 5.03
N ASN A 23 -45.00 -8.06 3.90
CA ASN A 23 -44.07 -7.29 3.07
C ASN A 23 -44.89 -6.39 2.12
N PRO A 24 -45.06 -5.09 2.40
CA PRO A 24 -46.01 -4.28 1.65
C PRO A 24 -45.40 -3.69 0.38
N ARG A 25 -44.13 -3.94 0.05
CA ARG A 25 -43.46 -3.49 -1.18
C ARG A 25 -42.09 -4.15 -1.28
N ALA A 26 -41.96 -5.15 -2.15
CA ALA A 26 -40.66 -5.44 -2.73
C ALA A 26 -40.22 -4.17 -3.49
N LYS A 27 -39.37 -3.34 -2.86
CA LYS A 27 -38.75 -2.22 -3.54
C LYS A 27 -37.91 -2.82 -4.66
N THR A 28 -38.31 -2.62 -5.91
CA THR A 28 -37.48 -2.92 -7.07
C THR A 28 -36.11 -2.26 -6.86
N PHE A 29 -35.08 -3.10 -6.72
CA PHE A 29 -33.69 -2.65 -6.66
C PHE A 29 -33.38 -2.00 -8.01
N LYS A 30 -33.35 -0.67 -8.05
CA LYS A 30 -32.80 0.04 -9.21
C LYS A 30 -31.29 -0.14 -9.13
N PRO A 31 -30.63 -0.73 -10.13
CA PRO A 31 -29.19 -0.84 -10.13
C PRO A 31 -28.63 0.58 -10.29
N SER A 32 -28.18 1.16 -9.17
CA SER A 32 -27.57 2.49 -9.12
C SER A 32 -26.10 2.42 -9.55
N ASP A 33 -25.80 1.67 -10.61
CA ASP A 33 -24.43 1.37 -11.04
C ASP A 33 -23.97 2.23 -12.21
N LYS A 34 -24.73 3.27 -12.58
CA LYS A 34 -24.36 4.17 -13.69
C LYS A 34 -22.96 4.76 -13.47
N SER A 35 -22.65 5.20 -12.25
CA SER A 35 -21.33 5.70 -11.84
C SER A 35 -20.24 4.63 -11.90
N LEU A 36 -20.52 3.38 -11.49
CA LEU A 36 -19.57 2.28 -11.60
C LEU A 36 -19.30 1.86 -13.05
N HIS A 37 -20.31 1.98 -13.92
CA HIS A 37 -20.18 1.71 -15.34
C HIS A 37 -19.35 2.77 -16.05
N GLU A 38 -19.56 4.05 -15.72
CA GLU A 38 -18.72 5.17 -16.19
C GLU A 38 -17.28 5.03 -15.67
N TRP A 39 -17.09 4.62 -14.41
CA TRP A 39 -15.76 4.42 -13.82
C TRP A 39 -14.99 3.27 -14.48
N ARG A 40 -15.66 2.25 -15.02
CA ARG A 40 -15.06 1.04 -15.60
C ARG A 40 -13.98 1.33 -16.65
N GLY A 41 -14.18 2.33 -17.51
CA GLY A 41 -13.21 2.70 -18.55
C GLY A 41 -12.00 3.46 -18.01
N LEU A 42 -12.13 4.12 -16.85
CA LEU A 42 -11.08 4.92 -16.23
C LEU A 42 -10.24 4.13 -15.23
N ARG A 43 -10.64 2.90 -14.88
CA ARG A 43 -10.02 2.12 -13.81
C ARG A 43 -8.53 1.94 -14.00
N ASP A 44 -8.13 1.51 -15.19
CA ASP A 44 -6.74 1.16 -15.45
C ASP A 44 -5.86 2.41 -15.49
N GLU A 45 -6.38 3.53 -15.98
CA GLU A 45 -5.69 4.83 -15.93
C GLU A 45 -5.55 5.34 -14.49
N TYR A 46 -6.63 5.27 -13.72
CA TYR A 46 -6.62 5.67 -12.32
C TYR A 46 -5.68 4.80 -11.50
N LEU A 47 -5.69 3.48 -11.71
CA LEU A 47 -4.78 2.54 -11.07
C LEU A 47 -3.33 2.84 -11.46
N ARG A 48 -3.03 3.06 -12.76
CA ARG A 48 -1.69 3.47 -13.20
C ARG A 48 -1.24 4.78 -12.55
N ASN A 49 -2.13 5.76 -12.41
CA ASN A 49 -1.82 7.02 -11.73
C ASN A 49 -1.58 6.82 -10.23
N LEU A 50 -2.38 5.99 -9.56
CA LEU A 50 -2.15 5.62 -8.16
C LEU A 50 -0.84 4.87 -7.97
N LEU A 51 -0.49 3.97 -8.89
CA LEU A 51 0.77 3.25 -8.88
C LEU A 51 1.96 4.19 -9.14
N ARG A 52 1.86 5.12 -10.10
CA ARG A 52 2.83 6.20 -10.34
C ARG A 52 3.05 7.09 -9.12
N LEU A 53 1.96 7.53 -8.48
CA LEU A 53 2.00 8.32 -7.24
C LEU A 53 2.50 7.53 -6.03
N LYS A 54 2.54 6.21 -6.16
CA LYS A 54 3.21 5.31 -5.24
C LYS A 54 4.54 4.85 -5.81
N GLY A 55 5.17 5.53 -6.76
CA GLY A 55 6.50 5.22 -7.32
C GLY A 55 6.63 3.82 -7.91
N CYS A 56 5.50 3.18 -8.23
CA CYS A 56 5.39 1.88 -8.88
C CYS A 56 4.85 2.11 -10.29
N SER A 57 5.37 3.11 -11.01
CA SER A 57 4.95 3.27 -12.39
C SER A 57 5.44 2.07 -13.17
N ASP A 58 4.54 1.36 -13.86
CA ASP A 58 4.88 0.43 -14.95
C ASP A 58 5.63 1.13 -16.12
N ALA A 59 5.96 2.42 -15.97
CA ALA A 59 6.74 3.17 -16.93
C ALA A 59 8.20 2.73 -16.80
N ASP A 60 8.61 1.79 -17.66
CA ASP A 60 9.65 1.88 -18.72
C ASP A 60 10.85 2.84 -18.56
N GLU A 61 11.01 3.55 -17.45
CA GLU A 61 12.25 4.25 -17.12
C GLU A 61 13.17 3.23 -16.43
N ASP A 62 13.71 2.30 -17.22
CA ASP A 62 14.71 1.30 -16.81
C ASP A 62 15.99 1.95 -16.25
N LEU A 63 16.07 3.28 -16.28
CA LEU A 63 17.25 4.06 -16.01
C LEU A 63 16.93 5.20 -15.02
N CYS A 64 17.84 5.37 -14.08
CA CYS A 64 17.79 6.40 -13.05
C CYS A 64 17.68 7.80 -13.69
N PRO A 65 16.75 8.65 -13.22
CA PRO A 65 16.55 9.97 -13.81
C PRO A 65 17.77 10.89 -13.65
N ALA A 66 18.63 10.64 -12.66
CA ALA A 66 19.84 11.42 -12.42
C ALA A 66 21.03 10.99 -13.30
N CYS A 67 21.38 9.70 -13.33
CA CYS A 67 22.59 9.22 -14.02
C CYS A 67 22.33 8.49 -15.35
N ARG A 68 21.09 8.07 -15.60
CA ARG A 68 20.64 7.27 -16.76
C ARG A 68 21.46 6.01 -17.03
N GLN A 69 22.06 5.41 -16.00
CA GLN A 69 22.98 4.28 -16.14
C GLN A 69 22.53 3.00 -15.43
N ALA A 70 21.69 3.11 -14.41
CA ALA A 70 21.28 1.99 -13.56
C ALA A 70 19.79 2.09 -13.26
N PRO A 71 19.10 0.96 -13.00
CA PRO A 71 17.69 0.97 -12.70
C PRO A 71 17.37 1.78 -11.44
N PRO A 72 16.27 2.55 -11.44
CA PRO A 72 15.84 3.29 -10.27
C PRO A 72 15.10 2.34 -9.32
N THR A 73 15.76 1.94 -8.23
CA THR A 73 15.20 0.96 -7.26
C THR A 73 14.95 1.55 -5.87
N ILE A 74 15.39 2.76 -5.57
CA ILE A 74 15.33 3.33 -4.23
C ILE A 74 14.57 4.64 -4.24
N ARG A 75 13.61 4.79 -3.34
CA ARG A 75 12.97 6.08 -3.05
C ARG A 75 13.27 6.50 -1.62
N CYS A 76 13.22 7.80 -1.38
CA CYS A 76 13.28 8.34 -0.02
C CYS A 76 11.88 8.66 0.48
N LYS A 77 11.58 8.31 1.74
CA LYS A 77 10.28 8.59 2.37
C LYS A 77 10.22 9.92 3.11
N GLN A 78 11.37 10.57 3.26
CA GLN A 78 11.50 11.83 3.99
C GLN A 78 11.78 13.03 3.07
N CYS A 79 12.19 12.78 1.82
CA CYS A 79 12.33 13.83 0.82
C CYS A 79 10.98 14.15 0.16
N PHE A 80 10.86 15.37 -0.37
CA PHE A 80 9.74 15.74 -1.22
C PHE A 80 9.96 15.14 -2.61
N GLY A 81 8.97 14.38 -3.09
CA GLY A 81 9.07 13.61 -4.34
C GLY A 81 8.96 12.10 -4.08
N ASP A 82 8.24 11.39 -4.94
CA ASP A 82 8.10 9.92 -4.87
C ASP A 82 8.87 9.24 -6.01
N GLU A 83 9.88 9.93 -6.55
CA GLU A 83 10.74 9.43 -7.61
C GLU A 83 11.72 8.35 -7.07
N LEU A 84 11.96 7.35 -7.92
CA LEU A 84 12.95 6.32 -7.69
C LEU A 84 14.31 6.74 -8.29
N TYR A 85 15.38 6.41 -7.60
CA TYR A 85 16.78 6.62 -8.00
C TYR A 85 17.57 5.32 -7.86
N CYS A 86 18.71 5.22 -8.53
CA CYS A 86 19.65 4.14 -8.25
C CYS A 86 20.38 4.39 -6.91
N ALA A 87 21.01 3.35 -6.35
CA ALA A 87 21.71 3.42 -5.07
C ALA A 87 22.78 4.51 -5.02
N ALA A 88 23.61 4.62 -6.06
CA ALA A 88 24.65 5.64 -6.14
C ALA A 88 24.09 7.06 -6.03
N CYS A 89 23.11 7.38 -6.88
CA CYS A 89 22.49 8.70 -6.89
C CYS A 89 21.72 8.98 -5.59
N CYS A 90 21.09 7.96 -5.01
CA CYS A 90 20.41 8.12 -3.73
C CYS A 90 21.40 8.49 -2.62
N VAL A 91 22.53 7.79 -2.50
CA VAL A 91 23.57 8.08 -1.50
C VAL A 91 24.16 9.47 -1.71
N GLU A 92 24.44 9.86 -2.95
CA GLU A 92 25.01 11.17 -3.28
C GLU A 92 24.05 12.32 -2.92
N MET A 93 22.77 12.21 -3.30
CA MET A 93 21.75 13.22 -3.00
C MET A 93 21.51 13.38 -1.49
N HIS A 94 21.70 12.32 -0.72
CA HIS A 94 21.45 12.28 0.72
C HIS A 94 22.73 12.33 1.56
N ALA A 95 23.87 12.70 0.98
CA ALA A 95 25.14 12.81 1.70
C ALA A 95 25.06 13.72 2.94
N LYS A 96 24.17 14.73 2.92
CA LYS A 96 23.92 15.65 4.05
C LYS A 96 22.87 15.14 5.04
N ASN A 97 22.08 14.15 4.66
CA ASN A 97 20.95 13.60 5.44
C ASN A 97 21.01 12.05 5.48
N PRO A 98 22.06 11.45 6.05
CA PRO A 98 22.30 10.00 5.99
C PRO A 98 21.28 9.16 6.76
N LEU A 99 20.50 9.77 7.66
CA LEU A 99 19.52 9.10 8.52
C LEU A 99 18.12 9.02 7.88
N HIS A 100 17.98 9.39 6.61
CA HIS A 100 16.70 9.27 5.94
C HIS A 100 16.29 7.80 5.76
N ILE A 101 15.01 7.55 6.02
CA ILE A 101 14.31 6.30 5.77
C ILE A 101 14.00 6.22 4.27
N ILE A 102 14.36 5.09 3.69
CA ILE A 102 14.21 4.81 2.28
C ILE A 102 13.44 3.50 2.10
N ASP A 103 12.78 3.39 0.96
CA ASP A 103 12.14 2.14 0.54
C ASP A 103 12.90 1.61 -0.70
N VAL A 104 13.34 0.36 -0.64
CA VAL A 104 14.06 -0.36 -1.72
C VAL A 104 13.10 -1.28 -2.46
N TRP A 105 13.08 -1.18 -3.79
CA TRP A 105 12.33 -2.05 -4.68
C TRP A 105 13.12 -3.33 -4.98
N ASP A 106 12.55 -4.48 -4.63
CA ASP A 106 13.12 -5.80 -4.96
C ASP A 106 12.53 -6.41 -6.25
N GLY A 107 11.65 -5.67 -6.94
CA GLY A 107 10.89 -6.16 -8.11
C GLY A 107 9.48 -6.65 -7.78
N ARG A 108 9.11 -6.78 -6.51
CA ARG A 108 7.79 -7.25 -6.04
C ARG A 108 7.22 -6.39 -4.92
N LEU A 109 8.07 -5.92 -4.02
CA LEU A 109 7.75 -5.31 -2.74
C LEU A 109 8.71 -4.14 -2.48
N PHE A 110 8.24 -3.17 -1.69
CA PHE A 110 9.11 -2.14 -1.11
C PHE A 110 9.53 -2.56 0.28
N SER A 111 10.84 -2.72 0.49
CA SER A 111 11.43 -2.99 1.80
C SER A 111 11.97 -1.70 2.40
N ARG A 112 11.53 -1.39 3.62
CA ARG A 112 11.96 -0.19 4.34
C ARG A 112 13.32 -0.42 4.97
N THR A 113 14.25 0.50 4.75
CA THR A 113 15.63 0.41 5.24
C THR A 113 16.16 1.82 5.53
N LEU A 114 17.27 1.92 6.27
CA LEU A 114 17.98 3.19 6.43
C LEU A 114 19.00 3.36 5.31
N LEU A 115 19.26 4.60 4.88
CA LEU A 115 20.27 4.85 3.85
C LEU A 115 21.68 4.39 4.27
N THR A 116 21.99 4.45 5.57
CA THR A 116 23.24 3.93 6.13
C THR A 116 23.47 2.44 5.87
N GLU A 117 22.41 1.66 5.67
CA GLU A 117 22.48 0.20 5.49
C GLU A 117 22.77 -0.19 4.02
N ILE A 118 22.53 0.70 3.07
CA ILE A 118 22.75 0.43 1.64
C ILE A 118 24.24 0.53 1.26
N GLY A 119 24.95 1.48 1.87
CA GLY A 119 26.35 1.76 1.52
C GLY A 119 26.55 2.16 0.04
N PRO A 120 27.80 2.39 -0.40
CA PRO A 120 28.09 2.58 -1.82
C PRO A 120 27.83 1.28 -2.60
N PRO A 121 27.36 1.36 -3.86
CA PRO A 121 27.08 0.17 -4.66
C PRO A 121 28.33 -0.69 -4.85
N ASP A 122 28.19 -1.99 -4.69
CA ASP A 122 29.24 -2.97 -5.00
C ASP A 122 29.48 -3.01 -6.53
N PRO A 123 30.71 -2.76 -7.02
CA PRO A 123 31.02 -2.77 -8.45
C PRO A 123 30.85 -4.14 -9.12
N THR A 124 30.67 -5.23 -8.36
CA THR A 124 30.56 -6.59 -8.89
C THR A 124 29.14 -7.13 -9.00
N SER A 125 28.13 -6.38 -8.53
CA SER A 125 26.74 -6.85 -8.55
C SER A 125 25.94 -6.21 -9.70
N PRO A 126 25.58 -6.96 -10.75
CA PRO A 126 24.71 -6.46 -11.83
C PRO A 126 23.24 -6.32 -11.41
N GLN A 127 22.90 -6.74 -10.18
CA GLN A 127 21.58 -6.59 -9.59
C GLN A 127 21.70 -5.82 -8.27
N GLY A 128 20.76 -4.89 -8.09
CA GLY A 128 20.77 -3.88 -7.03
C GLY A 128 20.95 -4.42 -5.62
N VAL A 129 21.34 -3.49 -4.75
CA VAL A 129 21.35 -3.50 -3.29
C VAL A 129 20.90 -4.82 -2.65
N ARG A 130 21.82 -5.48 -1.95
CA ARG A 130 21.49 -6.56 -1.04
C ARG A 130 20.62 -6.01 0.10
N VAL A 131 19.34 -6.32 0.09
CA VAL A 131 18.48 -6.13 1.27
C VAL A 131 18.91 -7.21 2.27
N ALA A 132 19.37 -6.78 3.45
CA ALA A 132 19.69 -7.70 4.54
C ALA A 132 18.43 -8.48 4.91
N GLY A 133 18.39 -9.75 4.51
CA GLY A 133 17.37 -10.68 4.95
C GLY A 133 17.67 -11.11 6.37
N GLU A 134 16.84 -10.70 7.32
CA GLU A 134 16.69 -11.40 8.60
C GLU A 134 15.20 -11.60 8.87
N CYS A 135 14.73 -12.81 8.57
CA CYS A 135 13.46 -13.31 9.08
C CYS A 135 13.66 -13.69 10.56
N GLY A 136 12.85 -13.10 11.45
CA GLY A 136 12.65 -13.53 12.83
C GLY A 136 11.17 -13.69 13.11
#